data_AF-A0A2Y9B077-F1
#
_entry.id   AF-A0A2Y9B077-F1
#
_cell.length_a   1.000
_cell.length_b   1.000
_cell.length_c   1.000
_cell.angle_alpha   90.00
_cell.angle_beta   90.00
_cell.angle_gamma   90.00
#
_symmetry.space_group_name_H-M   'P 1'
#
loop_
_entity.id
_entity.type
_entity.pdbx_description
1 polymer ?
#
loop_
_entity_poly.entity_id
_entity_poly.type
_entity_poly.pdbx_seq_one_letter_code
_entity_poly.pdbx_strand_id
1 'polypeptide(L)'
;MKTWTIHEAADALLMTTGELSQWISRGHYRPSEEVRPGQRRRFDWRDLACLAVMGALRPHCLSINAMGLMTGDLREDLATMDRIPDRPSLFFFAANWTKGRHRQTVGLVPEKDLCTVLRSHPESVIVVDVTAVYRAALARLPSAVAAGGAAA
;
A
#
# COMPACT_ATOMS: atom_id res chain seq x y z
N MET A 1 10.23 -9.96 11.88
CA MET A 1 9.79 -9.02 10.82
C MET A 1 9.88 -7.61 11.39
N LYS A 2 10.39 -6.63 10.64
CA LYS A 2 10.44 -5.24 11.12
C LYS A 2 9.03 -4.65 11.09
N THR A 3 8.63 -4.01 12.17
CA THR A 3 7.32 -3.35 12.31
C THR A 3 7.49 -1.91 12.77
N TRP A 4 6.58 -1.04 12.37
CA TRP A 4 6.60 0.38 12.70
C TRP A 4 5.40 0.77 13.56
N THR A 5 5.57 1.82 14.36
CA THR A 5 4.48 2.48 15.08
C THR A 5 3.58 3.27 14.14
N ILE A 6 2.41 3.69 14.64
CA ILE A 6 1.51 4.57 13.88
C ILE A 6 2.16 5.92 13.51
N HIS A 7 3.05 6.46 14.36
CA HIS A 7 3.74 7.72 14.08
C HIS A 7 4.73 7.55 12.93
N GLU A 8 5.59 6.54 13.03
CA GLU A 8 6.55 6.22 11.96
C GLU A 8 5.85 5.92 10.63
N ALA A 9 4.76 5.14 10.65
CA ALA A 9 3.98 4.84 9.46
C ALA A 9 3.35 6.11 8.87
N ALA A 10 2.69 6.93 9.70
CA ALA A 10 2.04 8.16 9.25
C ALA A 10 3.04 9.15 8.64
N ASP A 11 4.20 9.34 9.28
CA ASP A 11 5.29 10.19 8.79
C ASP A 11 5.83 9.68 7.45
N ALA A 12 6.07 8.37 7.32
CA ALA A 12 6.56 7.76 6.09
C ALA A 12 5.62 7.93 4.89
N LEU A 13 4.32 8.04 5.19
CA LEU A 13 3.23 8.14 4.24
C LEU A 13 2.75 9.58 4.04
N LEU A 14 3.40 10.57 4.67
CA LEU A 14 3.04 11.98 4.62
C LEU A 14 1.57 12.24 5.01
N MET A 15 1.09 11.51 6.02
CA MET A 15 -0.27 11.65 6.57
C MET A 15 -0.21 11.89 8.08
N THR A 16 -1.30 12.37 8.65
CA THR A 16 -1.39 12.52 10.11
C THR A 16 -1.75 11.19 10.77
N THR A 17 -1.34 10.97 12.02
CA THR A 17 -1.77 9.81 12.80
C THR A 17 -3.29 9.78 13.01
N GLY A 18 -3.92 10.95 13.08
CA GLY A 18 -5.38 11.10 13.13
C GLY A 18 -6.07 10.61 11.87
N GLU A 19 -5.54 10.97 10.69
CA GLU A 19 -6.04 10.49 9.40
C GLU A 19 -5.93 8.96 9.30
N LEU A 20 -4.75 8.40 9.56
CA LEU A 20 -4.54 6.94 9.54
C LEU A 20 -5.46 6.22 10.54
N SER A 21 -5.64 6.80 11.74
CA SER A 21 -6.56 6.25 12.75
C SER A 21 -8.01 6.28 12.27
N GLN A 22 -8.44 7.33 11.59
CA GLN A 22 -9.80 7.41 11.03
C GLN A 22 -10.01 6.37 9.93
N TRP A 23 -9.03 6.14 9.07
CA TRP A 23 -9.11 5.11 8.03
C TRP A 23 -9.32 3.73 8.63
N ILE A 24 -8.59 3.44 9.71
CA ILE A 24 -8.70 2.16 10.43
C ILE A 24 -10.05 2.05 11.15
N SER A 25 -10.41 3.05 11.96
CA SER A 25 -11.64 3.01 12.76
C SER A 25 -12.91 2.97 11.93
N ARG A 26 -12.89 3.54 10.73
CA ARG A 26 -14.01 3.51 9.77
C ARG A 26 -13.99 2.28 8.85
N GLY A 27 -13.02 1.38 9.03
CA GLY A 27 -12.91 0.15 8.24
C GLY A 27 -12.42 0.34 6.81
N HIS A 28 -11.87 1.51 6.45
CA HIS A 28 -11.26 1.73 5.13
C HIS A 28 -9.91 1.03 4.99
N TYR A 29 -9.27 0.70 6.11
CA TYR A 29 -7.99 0.02 6.14
C TYR A 29 -7.88 -0.93 7.34
N ARG A 30 -7.46 -2.17 7.11
CA ARG A 30 -7.23 -3.16 8.18
C ARG A 30 -5.73 -3.47 8.29
N PRO A 31 -5.06 -3.07 9.38
CA PRO A 31 -3.66 -3.41 9.61
C PRO A 31 -3.44 -4.92 9.72
N SER A 32 -2.21 -5.39 9.41
CA SER A 32 -1.87 -6.81 9.49
C SER A 32 -1.95 -7.36 10.92
N GLU A 33 -1.48 -6.58 11.88
CA GLU A 33 -1.44 -7.00 13.29
C GLU A 33 -2.72 -6.57 14.04
N GLU A 34 -3.36 -7.54 14.69
CA GLU A 34 -4.45 -7.26 15.62
C GLU A 34 -3.93 -6.53 16.86
N VAL A 35 -4.66 -5.50 17.29
CA VAL A 35 -4.30 -4.73 18.47
C VAL A 35 -4.98 -5.37 19.69
N ARG A 36 -4.19 -5.94 20.60
CA ARG A 36 -4.71 -6.44 21.89
C ARG A 36 -4.88 -5.30 22.89
N PRO A 37 -5.76 -5.43 23.90
CA PRO A 37 -5.89 -4.45 24.98
C PRO A 37 -4.52 -4.12 25.61
N GLY A 38 -4.20 -2.84 25.75
CA GLY A 38 -2.93 -2.36 26.29
C GLY A 38 -1.74 -2.39 25.34
N GLN A 39 -1.88 -2.94 24.12
CA GLN A 39 -0.83 -2.92 23.11
C GLN A 39 -0.97 -1.74 22.15
N ARG A 40 0.18 -1.21 21.72
CA ARG A 40 0.23 -0.21 20.65
C ARG A 40 0.15 -0.90 19.30
N ARG A 41 -0.58 -0.29 18.37
CA ARG A 41 -0.67 -0.75 16.99
C ARG A 41 0.70 -0.76 16.31
N ARG A 42 0.93 -1.80 15.52
CA ARG A 42 2.13 -2.00 14.70
C ARG A 42 1.72 -2.21 13.25
N PHE A 43 2.61 -1.81 12.34
CA PHE A 43 2.45 -1.89 10.91
C PHE A 43 3.64 -2.63 10.31
N ASP A 44 3.39 -3.66 9.51
CA ASP A 44 4.44 -4.41 8.81
C ASP A 44 4.76 -3.80 7.42
N TRP A 45 5.58 -4.50 6.64
CA TRP A 45 5.96 -4.03 5.30
C TRP A 45 4.80 -4.06 4.30
N ARG A 46 3.85 -5.00 4.45
CA ARG A 46 2.65 -5.07 3.61
C ARG A 46 1.75 -3.89 3.93
N ASP A 47 1.67 -3.53 5.21
CA ASP A 47 0.96 -2.35 5.65
C ASP A 47 1.48 -1.09 4.98
N LEU A 48 2.80 -0.91 5.05
CA LEU A 48 3.46 0.24 4.47
C LEU A 48 3.24 0.30 2.95
N ALA A 49 3.31 -0.83 2.25
CA ALA A 49 3.07 -0.90 0.82
C ALA A 49 1.63 -0.54 0.44
N CYS A 50 0.64 -1.12 1.11
CA CYS A 50 -0.78 -0.83 0.85
C CYS A 50 -1.10 0.64 1.10
N LEU A 51 -0.67 1.18 2.23
CA LEU A 51 -0.91 2.58 2.57
C LEU A 51 -0.16 3.54 1.62
N ALA A 52 1.02 3.17 1.13
CA ALA A 52 1.74 3.96 0.13
C ALA A 52 0.98 4.00 -1.20
N VAL A 53 0.36 2.88 -1.61
CA VAL A 53 -0.53 2.83 -2.77
C VAL A 53 -1.78 3.68 -2.55
N MET A 54 -2.45 3.62 -1.39
CA MET A 54 -3.56 4.52 -1.07
C MET A 54 -3.13 6.00 -1.17
N GLY A 55 -1.95 6.33 -0.65
CA GLY A 55 -1.37 7.67 -0.75
C GLY A 55 -1.13 8.12 -2.19
N ALA A 56 -0.66 7.23 -3.06
CA ALA A 56 -0.46 7.48 -4.48
C ALA A 56 -1.78 7.63 -5.27
N LEU A 57 -2.85 6.95 -4.83
CA LEU A 57 -4.18 7.02 -5.42
C LEU A 57 -4.95 8.30 -5.03
N ARG A 58 -4.65 8.86 -3.85
CA ARG A 58 -5.35 10.02 -3.27
C ARG A 58 -5.44 11.24 -4.20
N PRO A 59 -4.40 11.65 -4.96
CA PRO A 59 -4.47 12.81 -5.86
C PRO A 59 -5.45 12.62 -7.04
N HIS A 60 -5.87 11.39 -7.32
CA HIS A 60 -6.76 11.07 -8.45
C HIS A 60 -8.25 11.14 -8.09
N CYS A 61 -8.60 11.83 -6.99
CA CYS A 61 -9.98 12.06 -6.53
C CYS A 61 -10.82 10.79 -6.36
N LEU A 62 -10.16 9.64 -6.13
CA LEU A 62 -10.86 8.39 -5.82
C LEU A 62 -11.48 8.48 -4.43
N SER A 63 -12.69 7.93 -4.28
CA SER A 63 -13.29 7.82 -2.96
C SER A 63 -12.44 6.93 -2.04
N ILE A 64 -12.39 7.25 -0.75
CA ILE A 64 -11.65 6.46 0.22
C ILE A 64 -12.14 5.00 0.29
N ASN A 65 -13.43 4.76 0.03
CA ASN A 65 -14.00 3.42 -0.05
C ASN A 65 -13.42 2.65 -1.25
N ALA A 66 -13.32 3.29 -2.42
CA ALA A 66 -12.73 2.67 -3.60
C ALA A 66 -11.25 2.34 -3.37
N MET A 67 -10.48 3.27 -2.79
CA MET A 67 -9.08 3.00 -2.42
C MET A 67 -8.96 1.87 -1.39
N GLY A 68 -9.86 1.79 -0.41
CA GLY A 68 -9.90 0.72 0.57
C GLY A 68 -10.15 -0.66 -0.05
N LEU A 69 -11.10 -0.75 -0.99
CA LEU A 69 -11.37 -1.99 -1.73
C LEU A 69 -10.15 -2.41 -2.57
N MET A 70 -9.61 -1.50 -3.37
CA MET A 70 -8.42 -1.75 -4.21
C MET A 70 -7.21 -2.21 -3.38
N THR A 71 -7.01 -1.61 -2.21
CA THR A 71 -5.89 -2.01 -1.34
C THR A 71 -6.16 -3.25 -0.50
N GLY A 72 -7.43 -3.66 -0.36
CA GLY A 72 -7.81 -5.00 0.08
C GLY A 72 -7.28 -6.07 -0.88
N ASP A 73 -7.56 -5.92 -2.18
CA ASP A 73 -7.09 -6.86 -3.21
C ASP A 73 -5.55 -6.89 -3.26
N LEU A 74 -4.90 -5.72 -3.23
CA LEU A 74 -3.43 -5.63 -3.14
C LEU A 74 -2.89 -6.37 -1.91
N ARG A 75 -3.57 -6.27 -0.77
CA ARG A 75 -3.13 -6.95 0.45
C ARG A 75 -3.18 -8.46 0.29
N GLU A 76 -4.22 -9.00 -0.34
CA GLU A 76 -4.34 -10.43 -0.62
C GLU A 76 -3.19 -10.90 -1.53
N ASP A 77 -2.87 -10.15 -2.58
CA ASP A 77 -1.73 -10.44 -3.44
C ASP A 77 -0.40 -10.44 -2.65
N LEU A 78 -0.17 -9.41 -1.81
CA LEU A 78 1.04 -9.28 -1.00
C LEU A 78 1.14 -10.33 0.13
N ALA A 79 0.03 -10.91 0.58
CA ALA A 79 0.03 -11.95 1.60
C ALA A 79 0.77 -13.22 1.12
N THR A 80 0.78 -13.47 -0.18
CA THR A 80 1.49 -14.60 -0.81
C THR A 80 3.00 -14.37 -0.98
N MET A 81 3.48 -13.16 -0.67
CA MET A 81 4.86 -12.74 -0.87
C MET A 81 5.60 -12.57 0.46
N ASP A 82 6.91 -12.83 0.48
CA ASP A 82 7.76 -12.59 1.66
C ASP A 82 8.25 -11.13 1.78
N ARG A 83 8.39 -10.46 0.63
CA ARG A 83 8.85 -9.07 0.50
C ARG A 83 8.49 -8.51 -0.87
N ILE A 84 8.53 -7.17 -1.01
CA ILE A 84 8.54 -6.53 -2.32
C ILE A 84 9.91 -6.77 -2.99
N PRO A 85 9.95 -7.33 -4.20
CA PRO A 85 11.19 -7.60 -4.92
C PRO A 85 11.87 -6.30 -5.34
N ASP A 86 13.21 -6.34 -5.40
CA ASP A 86 13.97 -5.18 -5.86
C ASP A 86 13.88 -4.97 -7.37
N ARG A 87 13.81 -6.07 -8.12
CA ARG A 87 13.55 -6.16 -9.56
C ARG A 87 12.92 -7.53 -9.87
N PRO A 88 12.05 -7.63 -10.89
CA PRO A 88 11.42 -6.51 -11.61
C PRO A 88 10.48 -5.71 -10.69
N SER A 89 10.15 -4.47 -11.07
CA SER A 89 9.16 -3.69 -10.32
C SER A 89 7.79 -4.37 -10.38
N LEU A 90 7.03 -4.20 -9.30
CA LEU A 90 5.64 -4.63 -9.21
C LEU A 90 4.71 -3.46 -9.49
N PHE A 91 3.70 -3.73 -10.29
CA PHE A 91 2.67 -2.77 -10.65
C PHE A 91 1.31 -3.30 -10.23
N PHE A 92 0.63 -2.49 -9.43
CA PHE A 92 -0.76 -2.70 -9.11
C PHE A 92 -1.61 -2.00 -10.15
N PHE A 93 -2.63 -2.66 -10.66
CA PHE A 93 -3.54 -2.06 -11.61
C PHE A 93 -5.00 -2.28 -11.23
N ALA A 94 -5.85 -1.34 -11.63
CA ALA A 94 -7.29 -1.51 -11.68
C ALA A 94 -7.77 -1.12 -13.07
N ALA A 95 -8.35 -2.06 -13.80
CA ALA A 95 -8.79 -1.91 -15.18
C ALA A 95 -10.29 -2.16 -15.29
N ASN A 96 -10.99 -1.29 -16.03
CA ASN A 96 -12.38 -1.51 -16.43
C ASN A 96 -12.42 -1.95 -17.90
N TRP A 97 -13.26 -2.93 -18.22
CA TRP A 97 -13.32 -3.53 -19.55
C TRP A 97 -14.67 -3.29 -20.22
N THR A 98 -14.64 -3.08 -21.53
CA THR A 98 -15.84 -2.76 -22.33
C THR A 98 -16.78 -3.95 -22.54
N LYS A 99 -16.31 -5.21 -22.36
CA LYS A 99 -17.10 -6.43 -22.61
C LYS A 99 -16.75 -7.57 -21.64
N GLY A 100 -17.77 -8.18 -21.02
CA GLY A 100 -17.64 -9.40 -20.20
C GLY A 100 -18.33 -9.32 -18.82
N ARG A 101 -18.45 -10.46 -18.12
CA ARG A 101 -19.12 -10.57 -16.80
C ARG A 101 -18.32 -9.94 -15.62
N HIS A 102 -17.04 -9.63 -15.81
CA HIS A 102 -16.20 -8.95 -14.81
C HIS A 102 -15.86 -7.54 -15.31
N ARG A 103 -16.69 -6.58 -14.92
CA ARG A 103 -16.63 -5.18 -15.38
C ARG A 103 -15.35 -4.45 -14.92
N GLN A 104 -14.71 -4.95 -13.87
CA GLN A 104 -13.46 -4.44 -13.32
C GLN A 104 -12.53 -5.62 -12.96
N THR A 105 -11.24 -5.44 -13.20
CA THR A 105 -10.18 -6.36 -12.75
C THR A 105 -9.15 -5.55 -11.98
N VAL A 106 -8.72 -6.10 -10.85
CA VAL A 106 -7.67 -5.56 -10.01
C VAL A 106 -6.58 -6.63 -9.90
N GLY A 107 -5.31 -6.23 -9.86
CA GLY A 107 -4.24 -7.19 -9.61
C GLY A 107 -2.85 -6.59 -9.52
N LEU A 108 -1.94 -7.40 -8.99
CA LEU A 108 -0.51 -7.12 -8.90
C LEU A 108 0.28 -7.93 -9.92
N VAL A 109 1.03 -7.26 -10.79
CA VAL A 109 1.83 -7.90 -11.85
C VAL A 109 3.26 -7.37 -11.88
N PRO A 110 4.24 -8.18 -12.29
CA PRO A 110 5.58 -7.68 -12.58
C PRO A 110 5.57 -6.83 -13.86
N GLU A 111 6.56 -5.94 -13.98
CA GLU A 111 6.74 -5.00 -15.11
C GLU A 111 6.51 -5.62 -16.50
N LYS A 112 7.05 -6.82 -16.75
CA LYS A 112 6.92 -7.52 -18.04
C LYS A 112 5.47 -7.82 -18.43
N ASP A 113 4.59 -8.03 -17.45
CA ASP A 113 3.21 -8.46 -17.66
C ASP A 113 2.25 -7.26 -17.69
N LEU A 114 2.69 -6.08 -17.19
CA LEU A 114 1.93 -4.84 -17.29
C LEU A 114 1.64 -4.47 -18.76
N CYS A 115 2.62 -4.63 -19.65
CA CYS A 115 2.44 -4.38 -21.09
C CYS A 115 1.30 -5.21 -21.69
N THR A 116 1.13 -6.46 -21.23
CA THR A 116 0.05 -7.35 -21.68
C THR A 116 -1.31 -6.83 -21.25
N VAL A 117 -1.43 -6.34 -20.00
CA VAL A 117 -2.66 -5.72 -19.49
C VAL A 117 -3.02 -4.49 -20.33
N LEU A 118 -2.06 -3.61 -20.60
CA LEU A 118 -2.29 -2.38 -21.36
C LEU A 118 -2.67 -2.65 -22.83
N ARG A 119 -2.05 -3.66 -23.46
CA ARG A 119 -2.38 -4.09 -24.84
C ARG A 119 -3.74 -4.77 -24.96
N SER A 120 -4.35 -5.17 -23.85
CA SER A 120 -5.71 -5.72 -23.85
C SER A 120 -6.80 -4.64 -23.98
N HIS A 121 -6.40 -3.37 -24.13
CA HIS A 121 -7.28 -2.22 -24.39
C HIS A 121 -8.42 -2.06 -23.37
N PRO A 122 -8.09 -1.84 -22.08
CA PRO A 122 -9.10 -1.47 -21.08
C PRO A 122 -9.74 -0.13 -21.44
N GLU A 123 -11.01 0.05 -21.06
CA GLU A 123 -11.74 1.32 -21.22
C GLU A 123 -11.11 2.42 -20.36
N SER A 124 -10.73 2.04 -19.14
CA SER A 124 -9.97 2.88 -18.23
C SER A 124 -9.05 1.99 -17.40
N VAL A 125 -7.87 2.51 -17.06
CA VAL A 125 -6.90 1.81 -16.24
C VAL A 125 -6.19 2.79 -15.32
N ILE A 126 -6.02 2.38 -14.07
CA ILE A 126 -5.14 3.01 -13.09
C ILE A 126 -3.99 2.05 -12.87
N VAL A 127 -2.76 2.57 -12.88
CA VAL A 127 -1.54 1.80 -12.63
C VAL A 127 -0.72 2.51 -11.56
N VAL A 128 -0.27 1.75 -10.56
CA VAL A 128 0.61 2.23 -9.49
C VAL A 128 1.86 1.36 -9.44
N ASP A 129 3.04 1.97 -9.55
CA ASP A 129 4.31 1.29 -9.28
C ASP A 129 4.45 1.06 -7.77
N VAL A 130 4.09 -0.14 -7.31
CA VAL A 130 4.10 -0.53 -5.90
C VAL A 130 5.52 -0.49 -5.35
N THR A 131 6.50 -0.95 -6.15
CA THR A 131 7.90 -0.97 -5.75
C THR A 131 8.42 0.46 -5.49
N ALA A 132 8.10 1.40 -6.37
CA ALA A 132 8.54 2.79 -6.24
C ALA A 132 7.89 3.49 -5.03
N VAL A 133 6.55 3.40 -4.88
CA VAL A 133 5.86 4.08 -3.78
C VAL A 133 6.23 3.49 -2.41
N TYR A 134 6.42 2.17 -2.34
CA TYR A 134 6.91 1.50 -1.14
C TYR A 134 8.32 1.93 -0.77
N ARG A 135 9.25 1.98 -1.73
CA ARG A 135 10.62 2.46 -1.50
C ARG A 135 10.66 3.91 -1.05
N ALA A 136 9.84 4.76 -1.65
CA ALA A 136 9.74 6.16 -1.24
C ALA A 136 9.23 6.29 0.21
N ALA A 137 8.27 5.46 0.62
CA ALA A 137 7.79 5.41 2.00
C ALA A 137 8.89 4.87 2.95
N LEU A 138 9.58 3.78 2.58
CA LEU A 138 10.70 3.24 3.35
C LEU A 138 11.83 4.25 3.57
N ALA A 139 12.17 5.04 2.56
CA ALA A 139 13.24 6.04 2.65
C ALA A 139 12.94 7.18 3.64
N ARG A 140 11.67 7.37 3.99
CA ARG A 140 11.22 8.38 4.98
C ARG A 140 11.16 7.83 6.40
N LEU A 141 11.22 6.51 6.59
CA LEU A 141 11.26 5.93 7.91
C LEU A 141 12.57 6.27 8.61
N PRO A 142 12.56 6.53 9.93
CA PRO A 142 13.79 6.77 10.66
C PRO A 142 14.76 5.61 10.47
N SER A 143 15.98 5.90 9.99
CA SER A 143 17.05 4.91 10.06
C SER A 143 17.34 4.66 11.55
N ALA A 144 17.49 3.41 11.95
CA ALA A 144 17.73 3.03 13.35
C ALA A 144 19.05 3.57 13.94
N VAL A 145 19.78 4.42 13.21
CA VAL A 145 21.07 5.01 13.59
C VAL A 145 20.92 6.12 14.64
N ALA A 146 19.72 6.68 14.88
CA ALA A 146 19.53 7.79 15.83
C ALA A 146 19.28 7.36 17.30
N ALA A 147 19.16 6.07 17.61
CA ALA A 147 18.88 5.61 18.99
C ALA A 147 20.14 5.26 19.81
N GLY A 148 21.34 5.41 19.25
CA GLY A 148 22.60 5.05 19.90
C GLY A 148 23.43 6.22 20.46
N GLY A 149 22.95 7.46 20.37
CA GLY A 149 23.75 8.65 20.64
C GLY A 149 23.06 9.69 21.51
N ALA A 150 22.84 9.37 22.79
CA ALA A 150 22.75 10.34 23.89
C ALA A 150 22.77 9.61 25.24
N ALA A 151 23.92 9.03 25.57
CA ALA A 151 24.31 8.76 26.93
C ALA A 151 25.76 9.24 27.09
N ALA A 152 25.90 10.52 27.46
CA ALA A 152 27.04 11.11 28.16
C ALA A 152 26.59 12.47 28.69
#